data_AF-A0A2N0XQX1-F1
#
_entry.id   AF-A0A2N0XQX1-F1
#
_cell.length_a   1.000
_cell.length_b   1.000
_cell.length_c   1.000
_cell.angle_alpha   90.00
_cell.angle_beta   90.00
_cell.angle_gamma   90.00
#
_symmetry.space_group_name_H-M   'P 1'
#
loop_
_entity.id
_entity.type
_entity.pdbx_description
1 polymer ?
#
loop_
_entity_poly.entity_id
_entity_poly.type
_entity_poly.pdbx_seq_one_letter_code
_entity_poly.pdbx_strand_id
1 'polypeptide(L)'
;MSKVTSHSDLLPENMLLQLPDFMARIQTLSELIGIDLSGYQADHIALRVNDVEAATFAHKKWLEWGDEISSAQINGRPIIVLEFTQPLMANGWSLECLELPYPAEGKSYPVESWEHVEFVIPSEAKTANDYLAFLNSTFPKFQEKSANFDELGIKVKVSSPKGEGERLPNPTVAFKYQGVCIKLHPHSLKDVVASEQGHSTAFFSLN
;
A
#
# COMPACT_ATOMS: atom_id res chain seq x y z
N MET A 1 -20.85 -3.28 -15.56
CA MET A 1 -21.52 -2.25 -14.75
C MET A 1 -20.73 -2.12 -13.46
N SER A 2 -20.06 -0.99 -13.23
CA SER A 2 -19.47 -0.70 -11.91
C SER A 2 -20.62 -0.67 -10.91
N LYS A 3 -20.54 -1.51 -9.89
CA LYS A 3 -21.50 -1.46 -8.78
C LYS A 3 -21.32 -0.07 -8.16
N VAL A 4 -22.39 0.72 -8.10
CA VAL A 4 -22.33 2.02 -7.41
C VAL A 4 -22.12 1.68 -5.94
N THR A 5 -20.90 1.92 -5.46
CA THR A 5 -20.55 1.81 -4.06
C THR A 5 -21.25 2.95 -3.34
N SER A 6 -22.10 2.64 -2.36
CA SER A 6 -22.64 3.70 -1.50
C SER A 6 -21.49 4.25 -0.66
N HIS A 7 -21.48 5.55 -0.34
CA HIS A 7 -20.48 6.11 0.58
C HIS A 7 -20.44 5.35 1.91
N SER A 8 -21.54 4.71 2.32
CA SER A 8 -21.60 3.83 3.48
C SER A 8 -20.65 2.63 3.39
N ASP A 9 -20.41 2.08 2.21
CA ASP A 9 -19.62 0.86 2.04
C ASP A 9 -18.13 1.08 2.38
N LEU A 10 -17.68 2.34 2.30
CA LEU A 10 -16.32 2.79 2.62
C LEU A 10 -16.14 3.17 4.09
N LEU A 11 -17.18 3.06 4.91
CA LEU A 11 -17.08 3.26 6.36
C LEU A 11 -16.14 2.23 6.98
N PRO A 12 -15.33 2.60 7.99
CA PRO A 12 -14.39 1.68 8.65
C PRO A 12 -15.02 0.35 9.05
N GLU A 13 -16.21 0.37 9.66
CA GLU A 13 -16.89 -0.83 10.13
C GLU A 13 -17.23 -1.78 8.97
N ASN A 14 -17.68 -1.23 7.83
CA ASN A 14 -18.03 -2.02 6.65
C ASN A 14 -16.80 -2.52 5.89
N MET A 15 -15.71 -1.75 5.91
CA MET A 15 -14.44 -2.18 5.36
C MET A 15 -13.83 -3.32 6.20
N LEU A 16 -13.95 -3.25 7.52
CA LEU A 16 -13.47 -4.30 8.43
C LEU A 16 -14.23 -5.62 8.26
N LEU A 17 -15.52 -5.58 7.92
CA LEU A 17 -16.28 -6.80 7.57
C LEU A 17 -15.70 -7.53 6.33
N GLN A 18 -15.08 -6.79 5.40
CA GLN A 18 -14.47 -7.35 4.19
C GLN A 18 -13.00 -7.77 4.38
N LEU A 19 -12.39 -7.40 5.50
CA LEU A 19 -10.96 -7.60 5.74
C LEU A 19 -10.54 -9.08 5.71
N PRO A 20 -11.24 -10.03 6.34
CA PRO A 20 -10.83 -11.44 6.31
C PRO A 20 -10.76 -12.03 4.90
N ASP A 21 -11.78 -11.80 4.08
CA ASP A 21 -11.85 -12.30 2.70
C ASP A 21 -10.81 -11.62 1.80
N PHE A 22 -10.54 -10.34 2.03
CA PHE A 22 -9.47 -9.64 1.34
C PHE A 22 -8.10 -10.22 1.69
N MET A 23 -7.81 -10.43 2.98
CA MET A 23 -6.52 -10.95 3.44
C MET A 23 -6.30 -12.42 3.06
N ALA A 24 -7.35 -13.23 2.98
CA ALA A 24 -7.27 -14.59 2.43
C ALA A 24 -6.83 -14.59 0.95
N ARG A 25 -7.31 -13.63 0.14
CA ARG A 25 -6.87 -13.46 -1.26
C ARG A 25 -5.43 -12.94 -1.34
N ILE A 26 -5.02 -12.07 -0.43
CA ILE A 26 -3.62 -11.65 -0.29
C ILE A 26 -2.73 -12.86 0.01
N GLN A 27 -3.09 -13.70 0.97
CA GLN A 27 -2.34 -14.91 1.29
C GLN A 27 -2.28 -15.89 0.09
N THR A 28 -3.38 -16.07 -0.63
CA THR A 28 -3.39 -16.88 -1.85
C THR A 28 -2.43 -16.30 -2.89
N LEU A 29 -2.39 -14.98 -3.07
CA LEU A 29 -1.44 -14.35 -3.99
C LEU A 29 0.01 -14.53 -3.52
N SER A 30 0.32 -14.44 -2.22
CA SER A 30 1.68 -14.67 -1.71
C SER A 30 2.15 -16.10 -1.99
N GLU A 31 1.26 -17.09 -1.85
CA GLU A 31 1.53 -18.48 -2.19
C GLU A 31 1.77 -18.66 -3.70
N LEU A 32 0.95 -18.02 -4.54
CA LEU A 32 1.09 -18.06 -6.00
C LEU A 32 2.39 -17.43 -6.47
N ILE A 33 2.80 -16.28 -5.94
CA ILE A 33 4.09 -15.67 -6.29
C ILE A 33 5.28 -16.43 -5.69
N GLY A 34 5.06 -17.30 -4.68
CA GLY A 34 6.13 -18.12 -4.09
C GLY A 34 6.97 -17.39 -3.05
N ILE A 35 6.39 -16.39 -2.36
CA ILE A 35 7.02 -15.67 -1.26
C ILE A 35 6.21 -15.94 0.01
N ASP A 36 6.88 -16.50 1.03
CA ASP A 36 6.29 -16.63 2.37
C ASP A 36 6.39 -15.28 3.09
N LEU A 37 5.25 -14.64 3.31
CA LEU A 37 5.14 -13.33 3.94
C LEU A 37 4.79 -13.41 5.44
N SER A 38 4.66 -14.60 6.02
CA SER A 38 4.21 -14.77 7.41
C SER A 38 5.13 -14.11 8.45
N GLY A 39 6.43 -14.02 8.16
CA GLY A 39 7.43 -13.38 9.01
C GLY A 39 7.74 -11.92 8.67
N TYR A 40 7.07 -11.35 7.66
CA TYR A 40 7.31 -9.98 7.22
C TYR A 40 6.23 -9.03 7.71
N GLN A 41 6.61 -7.77 7.95
CA GLN A 41 5.69 -6.72 8.35
C GLN A 41 4.71 -6.43 7.21
N ALA A 42 3.41 -6.53 7.50
CA ALA A 42 2.37 -5.98 6.64
C ALA A 42 2.28 -4.48 6.96
N ASP A 43 2.99 -3.67 6.17
CA ASP A 43 3.22 -2.26 6.46
C ASP A 43 1.91 -1.47 6.49
N HIS A 44 1.19 -1.51 5.37
CA HIS A 44 -0.06 -0.78 5.23
C HIS A 44 -1.02 -1.47 4.28
N ILE A 45 -2.30 -1.20 4.49
CA ILE A 45 -3.40 -1.60 3.62
C ILE A 45 -3.94 -0.36 2.90
N ALA A 46 -4.39 -0.51 1.66
CA ALA A 46 -4.83 0.61 0.85
C ALA A 46 -6.24 0.46 0.31
N LEU A 47 -6.97 1.58 0.32
CA LEU A 47 -8.27 1.73 -0.33
C LEU A 47 -8.13 2.26 -1.75
N ARG A 48 -9.14 1.98 -2.58
CA ARG A 48 -9.40 2.74 -3.80
C ARG A 48 -10.79 3.34 -3.75
N VAL A 49 -10.85 4.63 -4.07
CA VAL A 49 -12.08 5.41 -4.17
C VAL A 49 -12.02 6.16 -5.49
N ASN A 50 -13.15 6.24 -6.19
CA ASN A 50 -13.28 6.86 -7.52
C ASN A 50 -13.86 8.26 -7.46
N ASP A 51 -14.53 8.62 -6.37
CA ASP A 51 -15.17 9.93 -6.18
C ASP A 51 -14.52 10.75 -5.05
N VAL A 52 -14.39 12.06 -5.27
CA VAL A 52 -13.68 12.96 -4.34
C VAL A 52 -14.51 13.21 -3.08
N GLU A 53 -15.83 13.30 -3.19
CA GLU A 53 -16.71 13.45 -2.02
C GLU A 53 -16.71 12.17 -1.19
N ALA A 54 -16.75 11.00 -1.84
CA ALA A 54 -16.61 9.70 -1.20
C ALA A 54 -15.27 9.57 -0.46
N ALA A 55 -14.16 9.95 -1.11
CA ALA A 55 -12.84 9.92 -0.51
C ALA A 55 -12.74 10.85 0.70
N THR A 56 -13.29 12.07 0.59
CA THR A 56 -13.33 13.05 1.69
C THR A 56 -14.18 12.55 2.85
N PHE A 57 -15.31 11.92 2.56
CA PHE A 57 -16.18 11.32 3.57
C PHE A 57 -15.48 10.15 4.28
N ALA A 58 -14.90 9.22 3.53
CA ALA A 58 -14.16 8.09 4.07
C ALA A 58 -12.98 8.56 4.91
N HIS A 59 -12.20 9.52 4.42
CA HIS A 59 -11.09 10.11 5.16
C HIS A 59 -11.53 10.61 6.53
N LYS A 60 -12.58 11.45 6.59
CA LYS A 60 -13.11 11.96 7.87
C LYS A 60 -13.49 10.85 8.84
N LYS A 61 -14.02 9.73 8.32
CA LYS A 61 -14.44 8.58 9.12
C LYS A 61 -13.26 7.76 9.63
N TRP A 62 -12.22 7.60 8.82
CA TRP A 62 -11.01 6.90 9.21
C TRP A 62 -10.16 7.67 10.22
N LEU A 63 -10.26 9.01 10.28
CA LEU A 63 -9.68 9.82 11.36
C LEU A 63 -10.26 9.51 12.75
N GLU A 64 -11.41 8.82 12.84
CA GLU A 64 -11.93 8.34 14.12
C GLU A 64 -11.20 7.07 14.60
N TRP A 65 -10.38 6.44 13.73
CA TRP A 65 -9.67 5.18 13.95
C TRP A 65 -8.13 5.31 13.98
N GLY A 66 -7.61 6.52 13.78
CA GLY A 66 -6.18 6.78 13.67
C GLY A 66 -5.85 8.24 13.39
N ASP A 67 -4.57 8.54 13.34
CA ASP A 67 -4.04 9.88 13.11
C ASP A 67 -3.45 10.02 11.71
N GLU A 68 -3.69 11.16 11.04
CA GLU A 68 -3.01 11.48 9.78
C GLU A 68 -1.54 11.77 10.03
N ILE A 69 -0.67 10.90 9.51
CA ILE A 69 0.78 11.06 9.60
C ILE A 69 1.37 11.63 8.32
N SER A 70 0.65 11.58 7.19
CA SER A 70 1.07 12.20 5.94
C SER A 70 -0.10 12.54 5.01
N SER A 71 0.05 13.62 4.25
CA SER A 71 -0.83 14.07 3.18
C SER A 71 0.01 14.57 2.01
N ALA A 72 0.67 13.63 1.34
CA ALA A 72 1.60 13.94 0.26
C ALA A 72 0.86 14.24 -1.05
N GLN A 73 1.26 15.32 -1.75
CA GLN A 73 0.77 15.60 -3.10
C GLN A 73 1.53 14.75 -4.11
N ILE A 74 0.82 13.83 -4.78
CA ILE A 74 1.41 12.93 -5.77
C ILE A 74 0.57 12.98 -7.04
N ASN A 75 1.15 13.49 -8.13
CA ASN A 75 0.46 13.72 -9.41
C ASN A 75 -0.81 14.57 -9.28
N GLY A 76 -0.73 15.68 -8.52
CA GLY A 76 -1.80 16.68 -8.41
C GLY A 76 -2.96 16.29 -7.50
N ARG A 77 -2.81 15.24 -6.69
CA ARG A 77 -3.82 14.81 -5.71
C ARG A 77 -3.17 14.39 -4.38
N PRO A 78 -3.89 14.51 -3.26
CA PRO A 78 -3.41 13.99 -2.00
C PRO A 78 -3.43 12.46 -1.97
N ILE A 79 -2.39 11.88 -1.37
CA ILE A 79 -2.39 10.53 -0.84
C ILE A 79 -2.27 10.66 0.67
N ILE A 80 -3.34 10.27 1.36
CA ILE A 80 -3.42 10.33 2.81
C ILE A 80 -2.85 9.04 3.39
N VAL A 81 -2.06 9.16 4.45
CA VAL A 81 -1.60 8.03 5.26
C VAL A 81 -2.08 8.26 6.68
N LEU A 82 -2.86 7.31 7.19
CA LEU A 82 -3.33 7.29 8.57
C LEU A 82 -2.63 6.16 9.31
N GLU A 83 -2.04 6.46 10.46
CA GLU A 83 -1.60 5.44 11.42
C GLU A 83 -2.77 5.05 12.31
N PHE A 84 -3.10 3.76 12.40
CA PHE A 84 -4.21 3.32 13.22
C PHE A 84 -3.90 3.44 14.72
N THR A 85 -4.87 3.89 15.51
CA THR A 85 -4.78 3.88 16.98
C THR A 85 -4.59 2.46 17.52
N GLN A 86 -5.22 1.48 16.86
CA GLN A 86 -4.99 0.06 17.07
C GLN A 86 -4.77 -0.62 15.72
N PRO A 87 -3.64 -1.32 15.52
CA PRO A 87 -3.38 -2.03 14.27
C PRO A 87 -4.49 -3.01 13.91
N LEU A 88 -4.80 -3.13 12.62
CA LEU A 88 -5.78 -4.09 12.13
C LEU A 88 -5.15 -5.49 12.09
N MET A 89 -5.76 -6.45 12.77
CA MET A 89 -5.27 -7.82 12.85
C MET A 89 -6.01 -8.71 11.86
N ALA A 90 -5.28 -9.36 10.94
CA ALA A 90 -5.86 -10.28 9.98
C ALA A 90 -4.83 -11.32 9.47
N ASN A 91 -5.24 -12.59 9.45
CA ASN A 91 -4.42 -13.73 8.99
C ASN A 91 -3.01 -13.80 9.61
N GLY A 92 -2.86 -13.41 10.88
CA GLY A 92 -1.57 -13.40 11.59
C GLY A 92 -0.73 -12.15 11.35
N TRP A 93 -1.13 -11.26 10.42
CA TRP A 93 -0.51 -9.97 10.23
C TRP A 93 -1.16 -8.87 11.07
N SER A 94 -0.36 -7.87 11.38
CA SER A 94 -0.76 -6.61 12.00
C SER A 94 -0.50 -5.49 10.99
N LEU A 95 -1.55 -4.80 10.57
CA LEU A 95 -1.49 -3.69 9.62
C LEU A 95 -1.51 -2.38 10.41
N GLU A 96 -0.46 -1.58 10.28
CA GLU A 96 -0.27 -0.39 11.12
C GLU A 96 -0.86 0.87 10.49
N CYS A 97 -0.92 0.94 9.16
CA CYS A 97 -1.39 2.14 8.46
C CYS A 97 -2.45 1.84 7.39
N LEU A 98 -3.28 2.85 7.14
CA LEU A 98 -4.14 2.99 5.97
C LEU A 98 -3.52 3.96 4.97
N GLU A 99 -3.35 3.54 3.72
CA GLU A 99 -3.18 4.46 2.59
C GLU A 99 -4.55 4.74 1.96
N LEU A 100 -4.94 6.02 1.88
CA LEU A 100 -6.13 6.50 1.19
C LEU A 100 -5.73 7.48 0.07
N PRO A 101 -5.45 6.97 -1.13
CA PRO A 101 -5.21 7.81 -2.30
C PRO A 101 -6.53 8.42 -2.78
N TYR A 102 -6.61 9.75 -2.87
CA TYR A 102 -7.76 10.40 -3.51
C TYR A 102 -7.88 10.01 -4.99
N PRO A 103 -9.04 10.14 -5.65
CA PRO A 103 -9.17 9.75 -7.05
C PRO A 103 -8.17 10.49 -7.96
N ALA A 104 -7.63 9.77 -8.95
CA ALA A 104 -6.82 10.38 -10.00
C ALA A 104 -7.69 10.73 -11.20
N GLU A 105 -7.50 11.93 -11.77
CA GLU A 105 -8.23 12.35 -12.96
C GLU A 105 -8.04 11.35 -14.11
N GLY A 106 -9.14 11.00 -14.79
CA GLY A 106 -9.13 10.06 -15.91
C GLY A 106 -8.87 8.59 -15.54
N LYS A 107 -8.79 8.25 -14.25
CA LYS A 107 -8.58 6.87 -13.78
C LYS A 107 -9.72 6.43 -12.88
N SER A 108 -10.31 5.28 -13.20
CA SER A 108 -11.30 4.62 -12.36
C SER A 108 -10.91 3.18 -12.06
N TYR A 109 -11.35 2.70 -10.91
CA TYR A 109 -11.16 1.35 -10.42
C TYR A 109 -12.49 0.59 -10.51
N PRO A 110 -12.50 -0.69 -10.93
CA PRO A 110 -13.75 -1.45 -11.07
C PRO A 110 -14.54 -1.65 -9.77
N VAL A 111 -13.83 -1.58 -8.63
CA VAL A 111 -14.36 -1.76 -7.28
C VAL A 111 -13.73 -0.71 -6.38
N GLU A 112 -14.55 -0.11 -5.51
CA GLU A 112 -14.09 0.78 -4.44
C GLU A 112 -14.14 0.01 -3.12
N SER A 113 -12.97 -0.44 -2.67
CA SER A 113 -12.79 -1.28 -1.47
C SER A 113 -11.29 -1.36 -1.17
N TRP A 114 -10.88 -2.31 -0.34
CA TRP A 114 -9.50 -2.74 -0.20
C TRP A 114 -8.95 -3.16 -1.56
N GLU A 115 -7.76 -2.67 -1.92
CA GLU A 115 -7.15 -2.99 -3.22
C GLU A 115 -5.80 -3.68 -3.10
N HIS A 116 -4.95 -3.23 -2.16
CA HIS A 116 -3.64 -3.83 -1.96
C HIS A 116 -3.17 -3.78 -0.52
N VAL A 117 -2.19 -4.63 -0.24
CA VAL A 117 -1.37 -4.61 0.97
C VAL A 117 0.08 -4.47 0.54
N GLU A 118 0.83 -3.66 1.26
CA GLU A 118 2.28 -3.56 1.09
C GLU A 118 3.01 -4.23 2.24
N PHE A 119 4.12 -4.89 1.94
CA PHE A 119 4.96 -5.58 2.92
C PHE A 119 6.40 -5.05 2.86
N VAL A 120 6.99 -4.92 4.04
CA VAL A 120 8.41 -4.53 4.16
C VAL A 120 9.28 -5.77 3.99
N ILE A 121 10.15 -5.77 2.98
CA ILE A 121 11.24 -6.74 2.84
C ILE A 121 12.56 -5.96 2.84
N PRO A 122 13.25 -5.88 4.00
CA PRO A 122 14.43 -5.04 4.15
C PRO A 122 15.50 -5.35 3.09
N SER A 123 15.99 -4.30 2.45
CA SER A 123 17.01 -4.38 1.40
C SER A 123 17.80 -3.09 1.29
N GLU A 124 19.05 -3.18 0.82
CA GLU A 124 19.86 -2.02 0.49
C GLU A 124 19.66 -1.53 -0.96
N ALA A 125 18.84 -2.23 -1.75
CA ALA A 125 18.55 -1.85 -3.12
C ALA A 125 17.93 -0.44 -3.18
N LYS A 126 18.53 0.44 -4.00
CA LYS A 126 18.05 1.83 -4.18
C LYS A 126 17.24 2.02 -5.46
N THR A 127 17.32 1.07 -6.40
CA THR A 127 16.55 1.10 -7.65
C THR A 127 15.54 -0.04 -7.70
N ALA A 128 14.49 0.18 -8.48
CA ALA A 128 13.42 -0.81 -8.67
C ALA A 128 13.94 -2.12 -9.28
N ASN A 129 14.90 -2.05 -10.22
CA ASN A 129 15.49 -3.23 -10.84
C ASN A 129 16.43 -3.98 -9.89
N ASP A 130 17.25 -3.26 -9.11
CA ASP A 130 18.12 -3.89 -8.10
C ASP A 130 17.27 -4.59 -7.02
N TYR A 131 16.14 -4.00 -6.66
CA TYR A 131 15.24 -4.58 -5.68
C TYR A 131 14.56 -5.84 -6.22
N LEU A 132 14.13 -5.84 -7.49
CA LEU A 132 13.63 -7.08 -8.13
C LEU A 132 14.72 -8.16 -8.20
N ALA A 133 15.97 -7.80 -8.51
CA ALA A 133 17.08 -8.75 -8.50
C ALA A 133 17.33 -9.32 -7.09
N PHE A 134 17.28 -8.47 -6.06
CA PHE A 134 17.36 -8.88 -4.66
C PHE A 134 16.26 -9.88 -4.30
N LEU A 135 15.00 -9.60 -4.65
CA LEU A 135 13.87 -10.50 -4.39
C LEU A 135 14.06 -11.86 -5.07
N ASN A 136 14.51 -11.89 -6.34
CA ASN A 136 14.82 -13.14 -7.04
C ASN A 136 15.91 -13.95 -6.33
N SER A 137 16.96 -13.29 -5.83
CA SER A 137 18.04 -13.98 -5.11
C SER A 137 17.63 -14.45 -3.71
N THR A 138 16.71 -13.71 -3.05
CA THR A 138 16.29 -13.97 -1.67
C THR A 138 15.26 -15.08 -1.59
N PHE A 139 14.40 -15.20 -2.61
CA PHE A 139 13.28 -16.14 -2.63
C PHE A 139 13.39 -17.11 -3.82
N PRO A 140 14.05 -18.27 -3.66
CA PRO A 140 14.23 -19.23 -4.76
C PRO A 140 12.92 -19.71 -5.39
N LYS A 141 11.88 -19.91 -4.58
CA LYS A 141 10.54 -20.28 -5.07
C LYS A 141 9.89 -19.19 -5.92
N PHE A 142 10.10 -17.92 -5.55
CA PHE A 142 9.65 -16.79 -6.35
C PHE A 142 10.36 -16.75 -7.70
N GLN A 143 11.69 -16.91 -7.69
CA GLN A 143 12.47 -16.99 -8.92
C GLN A 143 11.96 -18.11 -9.84
N GLU A 144 11.74 -19.31 -9.31
CA GLU A 144 11.21 -20.45 -10.05
C GLU A 144 9.82 -20.16 -10.65
N LYS A 145 8.90 -19.64 -9.83
CA LYS A 145 7.52 -19.38 -10.26
C LYS A 145 7.38 -18.19 -11.21
N SER A 146 8.30 -17.24 -11.17
CA SER A 146 8.24 -16.00 -11.95
C SER A 146 8.14 -16.24 -13.46
N ALA A 147 8.69 -17.35 -13.96
CA ALA A 147 8.61 -17.75 -15.36
C ALA A 147 7.16 -17.99 -15.85
N ASN A 148 6.24 -18.32 -14.94
CA ASN A 148 4.85 -18.68 -15.27
C ASN A 148 3.83 -17.59 -14.91
N PHE A 149 4.26 -16.41 -14.44
CA PHE A 149 3.35 -15.37 -13.97
C PHE A 149 2.38 -14.89 -15.05
N ASP A 150 2.86 -14.67 -16.27
CA ASP A 150 2.01 -14.23 -17.38
C ASP A 150 0.94 -15.27 -17.73
N GLU A 151 1.30 -16.56 -17.75
CA GLU A 151 0.35 -17.66 -17.99
C GLU A 151 -0.70 -17.78 -16.88
N LEU A 152 -0.29 -17.53 -15.64
CA LEU A 152 -1.19 -17.47 -14.49
C LEU A 152 -2.01 -16.17 -14.45
N GLY A 153 -1.73 -15.18 -15.29
CA GLY A 153 -2.39 -13.88 -15.29
C GLY A 153 -1.97 -12.95 -14.14
N ILE A 154 -0.81 -13.21 -13.53
CA ILE A 154 -0.19 -12.35 -12.52
C ILE A 154 0.61 -11.26 -13.23
N LYS A 155 0.21 -10.00 -13.03
CA LYS A 155 0.92 -8.85 -13.61
C LYS A 155 1.95 -8.31 -12.63
N VAL A 156 3.20 -8.20 -13.07
CA VAL A 156 4.28 -7.58 -12.31
C VAL A 156 4.50 -6.15 -12.76
N LYS A 157 4.62 -5.22 -11.82
CA LYS A 157 5.05 -3.84 -12.09
C LYS A 157 6.19 -3.47 -11.15
N VAL A 158 7.26 -2.97 -11.73
CA VAL A 158 8.43 -2.46 -10.99
C VAL A 158 8.38 -0.93 -11.06
N SER A 159 8.52 -0.25 -9.93
CA SER A 159 8.49 1.22 -9.86
C SER A 159 9.29 1.76 -8.69
N SER A 160 9.69 3.03 -8.76
CA SER A 160 10.20 3.80 -7.62
C SER A 160 9.36 5.08 -7.55
N PRO A 161 8.21 5.06 -6.86
CA PRO A 161 7.37 6.25 -6.71
C PRO A 161 8.17 7.35 -6.04
N LYS A 162 8.15 8.57 -6.60
CA LYS A 162 8.85 9.73 -6.02
C LYS A 162 7.84 10.75 -5.55
N GLY A 163 7.80 11.02 -4.24
CA GLY A 163 7.14 12.20 -3.68
C GLY A 163 8.00 13.46 -3.92
N GLU A 164 7.39 14.64 -3.91
CA GLU A 164 8.13 15.92 -4.04
C GLU A 164 9.20 16.09 -2.96
N GLY A 165 8.96 15.50 -1.78
CA GLY A 165 9.86 15.51 -0.62
C GLY A 165 10.77 14.28 -0.49
N GLU A 166 10.77 13.32 -1.44
CA GLU A 166 11.42 12.01 -1.25
C GLU A 166 12.88 12.16 -0.78
N ARG A 167 13.20 11.51 0.35
CA ARG A 167 14.57 11.43 0.91
C ARG A 167 15.06 10.00 1.05
N LEU A 168 14.15 9.05 1.18
CA LEU A 168 14.43 7.63 1.31
C LEU A 168 13.88 6.89 0.08
N PRO A 169 14.73 6.40 -0.84
CA PRO A 169 14.27 5.63 -1.99
C PRO A 169 13.52 4.38 -1.52
N ASN A 170 12.28 4.22 -1.97
CA ASN A 170 11.45 3.06 -1.62
C ASN A 170 11.03 2.29 -2.89
N PRO A 171 11.99 1.63 -3.58
CA PRO A 171 11.67 0.84 -4.77
C PRO A 171 10.62 -0.24 -4.46
N THR A 172 9.66 -0.38 -5.35
CA THR A 172 8.48 -1.23 -5.18
C THR A 172 8.37 -2.25 -6.31
N VAL A 173 8.11 -3.50 -5.96
CA VAL A 173 7.64 -4.53 -6.90
C VAL A 173 6.20 -4.89 -6.54
N ALA A 174 5.29 -4.69 -7.48
CA ALA A 174 3.87 -4.94 -7.33
C ALA A 174 3.44 -6.17 -8.12
N PHE A 175 2.68 -7.06 -7.49
CA PHE A 175 2.05 -8.24 -8.08
C PHE A 175 0.55 -8.06 -8.05
N LYS A 176 -0.10 -8.10 -9.21
CA LYS A 176 -1.56 -7.94 -9.32
C LYS A 176 -2.18 -9.19 -9.90
N TYR A 177 -3.20 -9.72 -9.23
CA TYR A 177 -3.91 -10.93 -9.62
C TYR A 177 -5.38 -10.85 -9.20
N GLN A 178 -6.30 -11.16 -10.11
CA GLN A 178 -7.74 -11.28 -9.84
C GLN A 178 -8.35 -10.20 -8.94
N GLY A 179 -7.93 -8.93 -9.13
CA GLY A 179 -8.48 -7.78 -8.40
C GLY A 179 -7.83 -7.47 -7.06
N VAL A 180 -6.81 -8.22 -6.62
CA VAL A 180 -5.97 -7.89 -5.45
C VAL A 180 -4.53 -7.63 -5.87
N CYS A 181 -3.77 -6.93 -5.02
CA CYS A 181 -2.36 -6.67 -5.26
C CYS A 181 -1.53 -6.77 -3.98
N ILE A 182 -0.35 -7.38 -4.09
CA ILE A 182 0.72 -7.31 -3.10
C ILE A 182 1.77 -6.38 -3.65
N LYS A 183 2.30 -5.49 -2.81
CA LYS A 183 3.53 -4.75 -3.12
C LYS A 183 4.58 -5.04 -2.07
N LEU A 184 5.82 -5.09 -2.51
CA LEU A 184 6.98 -5.28 -1.65
C LEU A 184 7.85 -4.06 -1.78
N HIS A 185 8.43 -3.60 -0.68
CA HIS A 185 9.31 -2.44 -0.64
C HIS A 185 10.27 -2.52 0.58
N PRO A 186 11.44 -1.86 0.54
CA PRO A 186 12.49 -2.05 1.55
C PRO A 186 12.27 -1.30 2.87
N HIS A 187 11.49 -0.22 2.88
CA HIS A 187 11.32 0.66 4.03
C HIS A 187 9.84 0.82 4.37
N SER A 188 9.49 0.83 5.65
CA SER A 188 8.11 1.06 6.07
C SER A 188 7.61 2.44 5.63
N LEU A 189 6.30 2.59 5.45
CA LEU A 189 5.71 3.88 5.11
C LEU A 189 5.96 4.91 6.21
N LYS A 190 6.00 4.49 7.48
CA LYS A 190 6.37 5.34 8.61
C LYS A 190 7.82 5.83 8.51
N ASP A 191 8.77 4.99 8.10
CA ASP A 191 10.16 5.41 7.88
C ASP A 191 10.27 6.42 6.74
N VAL A 192 9.53 6.20 5.65
CA VAL A 192 9.46 7.13 4.51
C VAL A 192 8.93 8.48 4.99
N VAL A 193 7.78 8.51 5.68
CA VAL A 193 7.19 9.74 6.22
C VAL A 193 8.13 10.45 7.21
N ALA A 194 8.77 9.72 8.12
CA ALA A 194 9.73 10.29 9.06
C ALA A 194 10.93 10.93 8.35
N SER A 195 11.41 10.30 7.27
CA SER A 195 12.52 10.83 6.46
C SER A 195 12.18 12.16 5.77
N GLU A 196 10.91 12.40 5.47
CA GLU A 196 10.41 13.64 4.85
C GLU A 196 10.21 14.75 5.89
N GLN A 197 9.79 14.42 7.11
CA GLN A 197 9.51 15.38 8.18
C GLN A 197 10.74 15.85 8.96
N GLY A 198 11.80 15.03 9.02
CA GLY A 198 13.00 15.24 9.84
C GLY A 198 13.87 16.48 9.53
N HIS A 199 13.42 17.41 8.67
CA HIS A 199 14.12 18.66 8.37
C HIS A 199 13.25 19.94 8.46
N SER A 200 12.00 19.86 8.96
CA SER A 200 11.15 21.06 9.12
C SER A 200 11.46 21.90 10.38
N THR A 201 12.54 21.61 11.12
CA THR A 201 12.92 22.34 12.34
C THR A 201 14.37 22.80 12.33
N ALA A 202 14.68 23.75 11.44
CA ALA A 202 15.93 24.52 11.53
C ALA A 202 15.79 25.98 11.06
N PHE A 203 14.65 26.63 11.32
CA PHE A 203 14.55 28.09 11.21
C PHE A 203 13.49 28.60 12.20
N PHE A 204 13.85 28.80 13.46
CA PHE A 204 13.33 29.87 14.33
C PHE A 204 14.10 29.85 15.66
N SER A 205 15.32 30.39 15.64
CA SER A 205 15.89 31.13 16.76
C SER A 205 17.13 31.85 16.29
N LEU A 206 16.97 33.14 16.04
CA LEU A 206 17.87 34.23 16.42
C LEU A 206 17.38 35.50 15.72
N ASN A 207 16.63 36.30 16.45
CA ASN A 207 16.77 37.76 16.55
C ASN A 207 15.96 38.25 17.74
#